data_AF-A0A835IJU4-F1
#
_entry.id   AF-A0A835IJU4-F1
#
_cell.length_a   1.000
_cell.length_b   1.000
_cell.length_c   1.000
_cell.angle_alpha   90.00
_cell.angle_beta   90.00
_cell.angle_gamma   90.00
#
_symmetry.space_group_name_H-M   'P 1'
#
loop_
_entity.id
_entity.type
_entity.pdbx_description
1 polymer ?
#
loop_
_entity_poly.entity_id
_entity_poly.type
_entity_poly.pdbx_seq_one_letter_code
_entity_poly.pdbx_strand_id
1 'polypeptide(L)'
;MPTGNGYSALSDAKACIILRPDWPEAYYRAGTALSLLKKFNTAADTFLMGLKLDPGIKELQDAFQTSAVNESIELKHEVEALKGQLAAANTYAERCKTSTLQAKEAYLAIRAEVEELERKMDDLQEERECRTSGEARANPPQAAAPRSRDRVTLPRLVR
;
A
#
# COMPACT_ATOMS: atom_id res chain seq x y z
N MET A 1 14.99 29.00 -0.13
CA MET A 1 14.69 27.66 -0.69
C MET A 1 14.63 26.69 0.47
N PRO A 2 13.46 26.25 0.97
CA PRO A 2 13.46 25.25 2.02
C PRO A 2 13.81 23.91 1.38
N THR A 3 14.98 23.39 1.72
CA THR A 3 15.41 22.01 1.46
C THR A 3 14.45 21.09 2.19
N GLY A 4 13.39 20.69 1.48
CA GLY A 4 12.30 19.87 1.99
C GLY A 4 12.77 18.46 2.28
N ASN A 5 13.33 18.25 3.47
CA ASN A 5 13.44 16.92 4.03
C ASN A 5 12.01 16.45 4.37
N GLY A 6 11.43 15.58 3.54
CA GLY A 6 10.10 15.01 3.82
C GLY A 6 10.02 14.35 5.20
N TYR A 7 11.14 13.82 5.70
CA TYR A 7 11.25 13.23 7.03
C TYR A 7 11.11 14.25 8.18
N SER A 8 11.69 15.45 8.05
CA SER A 8 11.54 16.48 9.09
C SER A 8 10.13 17.04 9.08
N ALA A 9 9.58 17.31 7.89
CA ALA A 9 8.19 17.75 7.73
C ALA A 9 7.19 16.73 8.33
N LEU A 10 7.46 15.43 8.14
CA LEU A 10 6.67 14.37 8.74
C LEU A 10 6.74 14.39 10.28
N SER A 11 7.94 14.59 10.84
CA SER A 11 8.15 14.65 12.28
C SER A 11 7.38 15.82 12.89
N ASP A 12 7.47 17.00 12.27
CA ASP A 12 6.77 18.21 12.72
C ASP A 12 5.25 18.02 12.64
N ALA A 13 4.75 17.47 11.54
CA ALA A 13 3.33 17.19 11.36
C ALA A 13 2.81 16.17 12.40
N LYS A 14 3.59 15.14 12.72
CA LYS A 14 3.25 14.17 13.78
C LYS A 14 3.19 14.83 15.16
N ALA A 15 4.11 15.73 15.47
CA ALA A 15 4.06 16.49 16.71
C ALA A 15 2.78 17.35 16.77
N CYS A 16 2.38 17.97 15.66
CA CYS A 16 1.11 18.72 15.58
C CYS A 16 -0.11 17.84 15.85
N ILE A 17 -0.15 16.61 15.30
CA ILE A 17 -1.25 15.66 15.54
C ILE A 17 -1.30 15.23 17.02
N ILE A 18 -0.15 15.01 17.66
CA ILE A 18 -0.09 14.67 19.09
C ILE A 18 -0.60 15.83 19.96
N LEU A 19 -0.24 17.07 19.60
CA LEU A 19 -0.66 18.26 20.34
C LEU A 19 -2.14 18.59 20.14
N ARG A 20 -2.68 18.37 18.94
CA ARG A 20 -4.07 18.61 18.61
C ARG A 20 -4.57 17.55 17.62
N PRO A 21 -5.15 16.44 18.11
CA PRO A 21 -5.66 15.38 17.25
C PRO A 21 -6.90 15.82 16.45
N ASP A 22 -7.62 16.86 16.91
CA ASP A 22 -8.80 17.38 16.23
C ASP A 22 -8.47 18.41 15.13
N TRP A 23 -7.22 18.43 14.64
CA TRP A 23 -6.76 19.42 13.68
C TRP A 23 -6.57 18.82 12.27
N PRO A 24 -7.56 18.94 11.36
CA PRO A 24 -7.50 18.30 10.05
C PRO A 24 -6.32 18.78 9.17
N GLU A 25 -5.90 20.04 9.31
CA GLU A 25 -4.75 20.58 8.57
C GLU A 25 -3.41 19.97 9.02
N ALA A 26 -3.31 19.43 10.24
CA ALA A 26 -2.14 18.66 10.66
C ALA A 26 -2.02 17.36 9.87
N TYR A 27 -3.15 16.68 9.61
CA TYR A 27 -3.21 15.49 8.76
C TYR A 27 -2.88 15.82 7.30
N TYR A 28 -3.34 16.97 6.79
CA TYR A 28 -2.93 17.45 5.46
C TYR A 28 -1.41 17.61 5.35
N ARG A 29 -0.78 18.22 6.36
CA ARG A 29 0.69 18.40 6.41
C ARG A 29 1.42 17.07 6.53
N ALA A 30 0.89 16.12 7.30
CA ALA A 30 1.47 14.78 7.40
C ALA A 30 1.39 14.01 6.08
N GLY A 31 0.23 14.04 5.42
CA GLY A 31 0.01 13.37 4.13
C GLY A 31 0.88 13.97 3.02
N THR A 32 1.01 15.30 2.96
CA THR A 32 1.90 15.97 2.00
C THR A 32 3.37 15.63 2.24
N ALA A 33 3.82 15.54 3.50
CA ALA A 33 5.15 15.04 3.83
C ALA A 33 5.36 13.58 3.40
N LEU A 34 4.36 12.71 3.57
CA LEU A 34 4.40 11.32 3.10
C LEU A 34 4.43 11.20 1.57
N SER A 35 3.68 12.06 0.86
CA SER A 35 3.72 12.15 -0.60
C SER A 35 5.10 12.55 -1.11
N LEU A 36 5.79 13.48 -0.43
CA LEU A 36 7.18 13.81 -0.73
C LEU A 36 8.15 12.65 -0.51
N LEU A 37 7.83 11.74 0.40
CA LEU A 37 8.56 10.50 0.65
C LEU A 37 8.16 9.35 -0.28
N LYS A 38 7.29 9.61 -1.28
CA LYS A 38 6.68 8.60 -2.17
C LYS A 38 5.92 7.47 -1.45
N LYS A 39 5.50 7.71 -0.20
CA LYS A 39 4.74 6.73 0.59
C LYS A 39 3.23 7.00 0.46
N PHE A 40 2.73 6.88 -0.76
CA PHE A 40 1.37 7.26 -1.14
C PHE A 40 0.28 6.47 -0.40
N ASN A 41 0.52 5.19 -0.11
CA ASN A 41 -0.40 4.34 0.65
C ASN A 41 -0.68 4.94 2.05
N THR A 42 0.39 5.20 2.81
CA THR A 42 0.28 5.81 4.14
C THR A 42 -0.22 7.26 4.08
N ALA A 43 0.09 7.98 3.00
CA ALA A 43 -0.41 9.35 2.81
C ALA A 43 -1.94 9.34 2.66
N ALA A 44 -2.48 8.43 1.84
CA ALA A 44 -3.91 8.26 1.65
C ALA A 44 -4.64 7.98 2.98
N ASP A 45 -4.10 7.11 3.82
CA ASP A 45 -4.66 6.84 5.16
C ASP A 45 -4.63 8.06 6.08
N THR A 46 -3.55 8.84 6.07
CA THR A 46 -3.49 10.08 6.85
C THR A 46 -4.48 11.13 6.39
N PHE A 47 -4.68 11.28 5.06
CA PHE A 47 -5.70 12.18 4.53
C PHE A 47 -7.12 11.69 4.89
N LEU A 48 -7.38 10.39 4.84
CA LEU A 48 -8.65 9.81 5.29
C LEU A 48 -8.94 10.09 6.77
N MET A 49 -7.92 10.05 7.63
CA MET A 49 -8.10 10.43 9.04
C MET A 49 -8.50 11.91 9.20
N GLY A 50 -7.90 12.81 8.43
CA GLY A 50 -8.33 14.22 8.42
C GLY A 50 -9.75 14.39 7.88
N LEU A 51 -10.14 13.63 6.84
CA LEU A 51 -11.48 13.72 6.25
C LEU A 51 -12.57 13.19 7.19
N LYS A 52 -12.23 12.27 8.11
CA LYS A 52 -13.12 11.83 9.18
C LYS A 52 -13.41 12.92 10.20
N LEU A 53 -12.47 13.85 10.41
CA LEU A 53 -12.65 14.99 11.31
C LEU A 53 -13.50 16.07 10.64
N ASP A 54 -13.14 16.43 9.40
CA ASP A 54 -13.89 17.38 8.60
C ASP A 54 -13.95 16.92 7.13
N PRO A 55 -15.09 16.35 6.69
CA PRO A 55 -15.26 15.91 5.31
C PRO A 55 -15.50 17.07 4.33
N GLY A 56 -15.67 18.30 4.82
CA GLY A 56 -15.94 19.49 3.99
C GLY A 56 -14.69 20.10 3.35
N ILE A 57 -13.49 19.69 3.78
CA ILE A 57 -12.22 20.27 3.30
C ILE A 57 -11.86 19.70 1.94
N LYS A 58 -12.12 20.49 0.89
CA LYS A 58 -11.85 20.11 -0.51
C LYS A 58 -10.38 19.85 -0.75
N GLU A 59 -9.49 20.66 -0.17
CA GLU A 59 -8.04 20.51 -0.33
C GLU A 59 -7.55 19.14 0.17
N LEU A 60 -8.18 18.62 1.23
CA LEU A 60 -7.86 17.32 1.79
C LEU A 60 -8.39 16.18 0.92
N GLN A 61 -9.59 16.36 0.35
CA GLN A 61 -10.17 15.42 -0.60
C GLN A 61 -9.36 15.33 -1.89
N ASP A 62 -8.96 16.48 -2.44
CA ASP A 62 -8.12 16.58 -3.63
C ASP A 62 -6.74 15.96 -3.38
N ALA A 63 -6.15 16.20 -2.21
CA ALA A 63 -4.88 15.60 -1.83
C ALA A 63 -4.97 14.08 -1.66
N PHE A 64 -6.07 13.57 -1.10
CA PHE A 64 -6.34 12.12 -1.04
C PHE A 64 -6.43 11.51 -2.44
N GLN A 65 -7.22 12.10 -3.33
CA GLN A 65 -7.35 11.64 -4.72
C GLN A 65 -6.00 11.68 -5.46
N THR A 66 -5.25 12.76 -5.29
CA THR A 66 -3.93 12.93 -5.91
C THR A 66 -2.95 11.88 -5.39
N SER A 67 -2.93 11.61 -4.08
CA SER A 67 -2.09 10.58 -3.48
C SER A 67 -2.42 9.20 -4.04
N ALA A 68 -3.70 8.88 -4.14
CA ALA A 68 -4.14 7.64 -4.78
C ALA A 68 -3.64 7.59 -6.24
N VAL A 69 -3.96 8.58 -7.07
CA VAL A 69 -3.52 8.60 -8.47
C VAL A 69 -2.00 8.41 -8.62
N ASN A 70 -1.21 9.05 -7.77
CA ASN A 70 0.24 8.90 -7.76
C ASN A 70 0.71 7.47 -7.41
N GLU A 71 0.08 6.79 -6.45
CA GLU A 71 0.38 5.38 -6.13
C GLU A 71 0.19 4.48 -7.37
N SER A 72 -0.90 4.69 -8.10
CA SER A 72 -1.19 3.92 -9.31
C SER A 72 -0.25 4.25 -10.47
N ILE A 73 0.23 5.49 -10.56
CA ILE A 73 1.20 5.91 -11.60
C ILE A 73 2.57 5.28 -11.32
N GLU A 74 3.04 5.32 -10.08
CA GLU A 74 4.35 4.75 -9.71
C GLU A 74 4.38 3.25 -10.00
N LEU A 75 3.36 2.51 -9.58
CA LEU A 75 3.24 1.07 -9.85
C LEU A 75 3.16 0.76 -11.36
N LYS A 76 2.40 1.56 -12.13
CA LYS A 76 2.33 1.41 -13.59
C LYS A 76 3.69 1.58 -14.25
N HIS A 77 4.47 2.59 -13.84
CA HIS A 77 5.81 2.80 -14.38
C HIS A 77 6.76 1.64 -14.02
N GLU A 78 6.67 1.08 -12.81
CA GLU A 78 7.45 -0.11 -12.43
C GLU A 78 7.08 -1.34 -13.29
N VAL A 79 5.78 -1.57 -13.51
CA VAL A 79 5.29 -2.65 -14.37
C VAL A 79 5.78 -2.48 -15.82
N GLU A 80 5.70 -1.27 -16.37
CA GLU A 80 6.20 -0.99 -17.72
C GLU A 80 7.72 -1.20 -17.83
N ALA A 81 8.48 -0.81 -16.81
CA ALA A 81 9.92 -1.03 -16.77
C ALA A 81 10.29 -2.52 -16.78
N LEU A 82 9.62 -3.33 -15.93
CA LEU A 82 9.83 -4.78 -15.88
C LEU A 82 9.37 -5.48 -17.17
N LYS A 83 8.25 -5.06 -17.77
CA LYS A 83 7.80 -5.55 -19.08
C LYS A 83 8.84 -5.26 -20.17
N GLY A 84 9.49 -4.10 -20.13
CA GLY A 84 10.61 -3.77 -21.01
C GLY A 84 11.78 -4.74 -20.85
N GLN A 85 12.16 -5.08 -19.61
CA GLN A 85 13.19 -6.09 -19.33
C GLN A 85 12.79 -7.48 -19.84
N LEU A 86 11.53 -7.86 -19.65
CA LEU A 86 10.96 -9.12 -20.11
C LEU A 86 11.02 -9.25 -21.64
N ALA A 87 10.69 -8.19 -22.37
CA ALA A 87 10.80 -8.14 -23.83
C ALA A 87 12.27 -8.28 -24.29
N ALA A 88 13.21 -7.59 -23.63
CA ALA A 88 14.64 -7.71 -23.91
C ALA A 88 15.15 -9.15 -23.67
N ALA A 89 14.76 -9.77 -22.55
CA ALA A 89 15.10 -11.16 -22.23
C ALA A 89 14.53 -12.15 -23.25
N ASN A 90 13.27 -11.96 -23.70
CA ASN A 90 12.65 -12.79 -24.72
C ASN A 90 13.36 -12.71 -26.08
N THR A 91 13.70 -11.49 -26.52
CA THR A 91 14.44 -11.32 -27.79
C THR A 91 15.84 -11.95 -27.71
N TYR A 92 16.48 -11.93 -26.55
CA TYR A 92 17.76 -12.62 -26.32
C TYR A 92 17.61 -14.15 -26.34
N ALA A 93 16.57 -14.68 -25.69
CA ALA A 93 16.28 -16.11 -25.64
C ALA A 93 15.99 -16.71 -27.03
N GLU A 94 15.19 -16.03 -27.86
CA GLU A 94 14.86 -16.43 -29.23
C GLU A 94 16.10 -16.48 -30.15
N ARG A 95 17.06 -15.57 -29.95
CA ARG A 95 18.32 -15.53 -30.73
C ARG A 95 19.24 -16.70 -30.40
N CYS A 96 19.27 -17.16 -29.15
CA CYS A 96 20.22 -18.18 -28.75
C CYS A 96 19.81 -19.61 -29.14
N LYS A 97 18.52 -19.93 -29.37
CA LYS A 97 18.00 -21.30 -29.64
C LYS A 97 18.44 -22.41 -28.64
N THR A 98 19.22 -22.07 -27.62
CA THR A 98 19.78 -22.93 -26.57
C THR A 98 19.63 -22.20 -25.23
N SER A 99 18.40 -21.96 -24.78
CA SER A 99 18.24 -21.27 -23.49
C SER A 99 18.84 -22.14 -22.38
N THR A 100 19.83 -21.63 -21.67
CA THR A 100 20.28 -22.20 -20.40
C THR A 100 19.11 -22.20 -19.41
N LEU A 101 19.03 -23.22 -18.55
CA LEU A 101 17.99 -23.33 -17.52
C LEU A 101 17.89 -22.04 -16.68
N GLN A 102 19.03 -21.42 -16.39
CA GLN A 102 19.16 -20.17 -15.65
C GLN A 102 18.46 -18.98 -16.33
N ALA A 103 18.49 -18.88 -17.66
CA ALA A 103 17.80 -17.80 -18.38
C ALA A 103 16.28 -17.96 -18.32
N LYS A 104 15.79 -19.20 -18.36
CA LYS A 104 14.36 -19.52 -18.18
C LYS A 104 13.89 -19.22 -16.75
N GLU A 105 14.69 -19.57 -15.76
CA GLU A 105 14.38 -19.28 -14.35
C GLU A 105 14.34 -17.76 -14.08
N ALA A 106 15.30 -16.99 -14.59
CA ALA A 106 15.30 -15.54 -14.48
C ALA A 106 14.07 -14.90 -15.17
N TYR A 107 13.69 -15.40 -16.35
CA TYR A 107 12.48 -14.94 -17.05
C TYR A 107 11.21 -15.20 -16.25
N LEU A 108 11.07 -16.42 -15.69
CA LEU A 108 9.91 -16.78 -14.87
C LEU A 108 9.85 -15.98 -13.57
N ALA A 109 10.99 -15.66 -12.96
CA ALA A 109 11.06 -14.80 -11.79
C ALA A 109 10.56 -13.38 -12.09
N ILE A 110 11.08 -12.75 -13.15
CA ILE A 110 10.64 -11.39 -13.57
C ILE A 110 9.15 -11.41 -13.96
N ARG A 111 8.69 -12.45 -14.66
CA ARG A 111 7.27 -12.60 -15.00
C ARG A 111 6.39 -12.70 -13.75
N ALA A 112 6.81 -13.47 -12.75
CA ALA A 112 6.07 -13.62 -11.50
C ALA A 112 5.99 -12.28 -10.74
N GLU A 113 7.08 -11.50 -10.73
CA GLU A 113 7.08 -10.15 -10.14
C GLU A 113 6.11 -9.21 -10.86
N VAL A 114 6.05 -9.25 -12.20
CA VAL A 114 5.08 -8.46 -12.98
C VAL A 114 3.65 -8.86 -12.64
N GLU A 115 3.34 -10.16 -12.62
CA GLU A 115 2.00 -10.65 -12.27
C GLU A 115 1.60 -10.27 -10.84
N GLU A 116 2.55 -10.22 -9.89
CA GLU A 116 2.29 -9.76 -8.52
C GLU A 116 1.98 -8.26 -8.46
N LEU A 117 2.71 -7.43 -9.20
CA LEU A 117 2.46 -5.99 -9.26
C LEU A 117 1.15 -5.66 -9.96
N GLU A 118 0.79 -6.39 -11.02
CA GLU A 118 -0.51 -6.25 -11.69
C GLU A 118 -1.66 -6.57 -10.74
N ARG A 119 -1.57 -7.66 -9.95
CA ARG A 119 -2.57 -7.94 -8.91
C ARG A 119 -2.69 -6.81 -7.88
N LYS A 120 -1.56 -6.26 -7.42
CA LYS A 120 -1.57 -5.11 -6.49
C LYS A 120 -2.24 -3.89 -7.10
N MET A 121 -2.08 -3.66 -8.41
CA MET A 121 -2.77 -2.57 -9.11
C MET A 121 -4.28 -2.79 -9.13
N ASP A 122 -4.73 -4.01 -9.42
CA ASP A 122 -6.15 -4.38 -9.43
C ASP A 122 -6.76 -4.23 -8.02
N ASP A 123 -6.08 -4.73 -6.98
CA ASP A 123 -6.48 -4.59 -5.57
C ASP A 123 -6.65 -3.10 -5.19
N LEU A 124 -5.71 -2.24 -5.60
CA LEU A 124 -5.80 -0.80 -5.34
C LEU A 124 -6.93 -0.11 -6.11
N GLN A 125 -7.32 -0.62 -7.28
CA GLN A 125 -8.49 -0.12 -8.01
C GLN A 125 -9.78 -0.50 -7.26
N GLU A 126 -9.90 -1.76 -6.81
CA GLU A 126 -11.04 -2.22 -6.02
C GLU A 126 -11.17 -1.46 -4.68
N GLU A 127 -10.05 -1.24 -3.98
CA GLU A 127 -10.05 -0.45 -2.74
C GLU A 127 -10.50 1.00 -2.96
N ARG A 128 -10.17 1.61 -4.11
CA ARG A 128 -10.63 2.97 -4.44
C ARG A 128 -12.11 2.99 -4.75
N GLU A 129 -12.61 1.99 -5.46
CA GLU A 129 -14.04 1.86 -5.72
C GLU A 129 -14.80 1.67 -4.41
N CYS A 130 -14.28 0.86 -3.47
CA CYS A 130 -14.85 0.72 -2.12
C CYS A 130 -14.80 2.03 -1.32
N ARG A 131 -13.67 2.77 -1.38
CA ARG A 131 -13.49 4.04 -0.67
C ARG A 131 -14.34 5.18 -1.24
N THR A 132 -14.67 5.16 -2.53
CA THR A 132 -15.50 6.18 -3.19
C THR A 132 -16.99 5.84 -3.20
N SER A 133 -17.37 4.55 -3.14
CA SER A 133 -18.77 4.10 -3.11
C SER A 133 -19.45 4.24 -1.75
N GLY A 134 -18.71 4.54 -0.68
CA GLY A 134 -19.32 4.81 0.64
C GLY A 134 -19.91 3.57 1.32
N GLU A 135 -19.52 2.35 0.95
CA GLU A 135 -19.84 1.16 1.72
C GLU A 135 -18.77 0.93 2.80
N ALA A 136 -19.02 1.52 3.97
CA ALA A 136 -18.30 1.17 5.19
C ALA A 136 -18.55 -0.31 5.54
N ARG A 137 -17.71 -1.23 5.04
CA ARG A 137 -17.53 -2.52 5.69
C ARG A 137 -16.75 -2.31 6.98
N ALA A 138 -17.49 -2.01 8.04
CA ALA A 138 -17.04 -2.25 9.39
C ALA A 138 -16.72 -3.75 9.54
N ASN A 139 -15.43 -4.09 9.56
CA ASN A 139 -14.93 -5.07 10.51
C ASN A 139 -13.40 -4.97 10.64
N PRO A 140 -12.86 -4.67 11.84
CA PRO A 140 -11.45 -4.93 12.09
C PRO A 140 -11.22 -6.45 12.03
N PRO A 141 -10.05 -6.93 11.60
CA PRO A 141 -9.72 -8.34 11.67
C PRO A 141 -9.69 -8.75 13.15
N GLN A 142 -10.76 -9.39 13.63
CA GLN A 142 -10.68 -10.13 14.88
C GLN A 142 -9.67 -11.24 14.65
N ALA A 143 -8.53 -11.11 15.33
CA ALA A 143 -7.52 -12.14 15.45
C ALA A 143 -8.22 -13.48 15.71
N ALA A 144 -8.10 -14.38 14.74
CA ALA A 144 -8.52 -15.76 14.89
C ALA A 144 -7.70 -16.40 16.01
N ALA A 145 -8.21 -16.37 17.24
CA ALA A 145 -7.70 -17.19 18.32
C ALA A 145 -7.93 -18.65 17.93
N PRO A 146 -6.88 -19.50 17.88
CA PRO A 146 -7.05 -20.90 17.55
C PRO A 146 -7.92 -21.57 18.61
N ARG A 147 -9.05 -22.16 18.18
CA ARG A 147 -9.88 -23.07 18.97
C ARG A 147 -8.98 -24.22 19.45
N SER A 148 -8.55 -24.17 20.71
CA SER A 148 -7.88 -25.29 21.34
C SER A 148 -8.88 -26.42 21.54
N ARG A 149 -8.65 -27.47 20.76
CA ARG A 149 -9.18 -28.82 20.92
C ARG A 149 -9.12 -29.29 22.39
N ASP A 150 -10.23 -29.86 22.81
CA ASP A 150 -10.31 -31.06 23.65
C ASP A 150 -9.43 -31.07 24.91
N ARG A 151 -10.00 -30.57 26.01
CA ARG A 151 -9.52 -30.90 27.35
C ARG A 151 -9.92 -32.34 27.66
N VAL A 152 -9.02 -33.27 27.33
CA VAL A 152 -9.08 -34.69 27.71
C VAL A 152 -9.35 -34.81 29.21
N THR A 153 -10.41 -35.54 29.53
CA THR A 153 -10.80 -35.98 30.87
C THR A 153 -9.66 -36.78 31.50
N LEU A 154 -9.07 -36.29 32.60
CA LEU A 154 -8.19 -37.10 33.46
C LEU A 154 -9.06 -37.83 34.51
N PRO A 155 -8.84 -39.14 34.75
CA PRO A 155 -9.56 -39.85 35.81
C PRO A 155 -9.05 -39.42 37.19
N ARG A 156 -9.98 -39.21 38.12
CA ARG A 156 -9.74 -38.94 39.54
C ARG A 156 -8.94 -40.08 40.17
N LEU A 157 -7.77 -39.77 40.74
CA LEU A 157 -7.08 -40.68 41.65
C LEU A 157 -7.87 -40.78 42.97
N VAL A 158 -8.17 -42.03 43.33
CA VAL A 158 -8.76 -42.48 44.59
C VAL A 158 -7.79 -42.20 45.73
N ARG A 159 -8.32 -41.82 46.89
CA ARG A 159 -7.62 -41.79 48.18
C ARG A 159 -8.39 -42.64 49.17
#